data_AF-A0A932KS24-F1
#
_entry.id   AF-A0A932KS24-F1
#
_cell.length_a   1.000
_cell.length_b   1.000
_cell.length_c   1.000
_cell.angle_alpha   90.00
_cell.angle_beta   90.00
_cell.angle_gamma   90.00
#
_symmetry.space_group_name_H-M   'P 1'
#
loop_
_entity.id
_entity.type
_entity.pdbx_description
1 polymer ?
#
loop_
_entity_poly.entity_id
_entity_poly.type
_entity_poly.pdbx_seq_one_letter_code
_entity_poly.pdbx_strand_id
1 'polypeptide(L)'
;MPDEKESHGIKELVEVARAMSEGDFYRELSVTVKGELSQLAEYINKTRMSLQHLEPSVRETTKNIPMASQQLSDVTRATEEATHKVLSLTEEILDEQESLGKHLAAARGAASASSSDGLLPALDAIDAATDRTKGKLIEIMTNLSFQDLTGQKIKKIVALVQEVEAKILELILSFGLRPGEHADDADRQKRVEMIGQLHDAYLKSEIKQDLVDDILKSAGIGAS
;
A
#
# COMPACT_ATOMS: atom_id res chain seq x y z
N MET A 1 -23.41 42.42 36.55
CA MET A 1 -22.17 42.54 35.75
C MET A 1 -22.00 41.21 35.06
N PRO A 2 -21.84 41.13 33.73
CA PRO A 2 -21.50 39.86 33.10
C PRO A 2 -20.14 39.42 33.66
N ASP A 3 -20.09 38.18 34.12
CA ASP A 3 -19.13 37.62 35.07
C ASP A 3 -17.68 37.59 34.53
N GLU A 4 -16.70 38.10 35.28
CA GLU A 4 -15.26 37.91 34.97
C GLU A 4 -14.90 36.43 34.73
N LYS A 5 -15.65 35.51 35.35
CA LYS A 5 -15.54 34.05 35.13
C LYS A 5 -15.93 33.62 33.72
N GLU A 6 -16.94 34.23 33.10
CA GLU A 6 -17.31 33.94 31.71
C GLU A 6 -16.26 34.46 30.73
N SER A 7 -15.71 35.65 30.99
CA SER A 7 -14.62 36.20 30.17
C SER A 7 -13.34 35.34 30.23
N HIS A 8 -13.03 34.79 31.41
CA HIS A 8 -11.91 33.86 31.57
C HIS A 8 -12.16 32.53 30.84
N GLY A 9 -13.38 31.98 30.95
CA GLY A 9 -13.75 30.73 30.28
C GLY A 9 -13.71 30.82 28.75
N ILE A 10 -14.15 31.95 28.18
CA ILE A 10 -14.05 32.17 26.72
C ILE A 10 -12.59 32.24 26.26
N LYS A 11 -11.69 32.87 27.03
CA LYS A 11 -10.26 32.92 26.68
C LYS A 11 -9.63 31.53 26.67
N GLU A 12 -9.91 30.71 27.67
CA GLU A 12 -9.38 29.34 27.74
C GLU A 12 -9.96 28.44 26.64
N LEU A 13 -11.25 28.58 26.30
CA LEU A 13 -11.85 27.91 25.13
C LEU A 13 -11.15 28.27 23.81
N VAL A 14 -10.86 29.56 23.60
CA VAL A 14 -10.15 30.04 22.41
C VAL A 14 -8.70 29.53 22.39
N GLU A 15 -8.02 29.50 23.52
CA GLU A 15 -6.66 28.96 23.61
C GLU A 15 -6.60 27.45 23.30
N VAL A 16 -7.55 26.66 23.81
CA VAL A 16 -7.62 25.22 23.50
C VAL A 16 -8.01 25.01 22.03
N ALA A 17 -8.99 25.74 21.50
CA ALA A 17 -9.35 25.64 20.09
C ALA A 17 -8.18 26.02 19.16
N ARG A 18 -7.39 27.03 19.54
CA ARG A 18 -6.17 27.40 18.83
C ARG A 18 -5.11 26.32 18.90
N ALA A 19 -4.85 25.76 20.10
CA ALA A 19 -3.92 24.64 20.27
C ALA A 19 -4.32 23.43 19.40
N MET A 20 -5.60 23.08 19.38
CA MET A 20 -6.13 22.03 18.51
C MET A 20 -5.91 22.34 17.02
N SER A 21 -6.11 23.59 16.59
CA SER A 21 -5.82 24.02 15.21
C SER A 21 -4.34 23.94 14.85
N GLU A 22 -3.46 24.07 15.84
CA GLU A 22 -2.00 23.96 15.69
C GLU A 22 -1.51 22.49 15.85
N GLY A 23 -2.43 21.54 16.10
CA GLY A 23 -2.15 20.11 16.24
C GLY A 23 -1.82 19.65 17.66
N ASP A 24 -1.89 20.53 18.65
CA ASP A 24 -1.79 20.16 20.07
C ASP A 24 -3.16 19.78 20.63
N PHE A 25 -3.40 18.48 20.70
CA PHE A 25 -4.63 17.94 21.26
C PHE A 25 -4.51 17.62 22.75
N TYR A 26 -3.34 17.70 23.39
CA TYR A 26 -3.13 17.22 24.77
C TYR A 26 -3.54 18.22 25.85
N ARG A 27 -3.70 19.49 25.48
CA ARG A 27 -4.10 20.56 26.39
C ARG A 27 -5.51 20.33 26.95
N GLU A 28 -5.64 20.22 28.27
CA GLU A 28 -6.94 20.04 28.92
C GLU A 28 -7.72 21.35 28.99
N LEU A 29 -9.04 21.25 28.75
CA LEU A 29 -9.97 22.34 28.98
C LEU A 29 -10.64 22.12 30.35
N SER A 30 -10.30 22.96 31.32
CA SER A 30 -10.77 22.84 32.72
C SER A 30 -11.87 23.85 33.09
N VAL A 31 -12.37 24.58 32.10
CA VAL A 31 -13.33 25.67 32.28
C VAL A 31 -14.68 25.16 32.79
N THR A 32 -15.18 25.80 33.86
CA THR A 32 -16.57 25.68 34.29
C THR A 32 -17.37 26.90 33.84
N VAL A 33 -17.98 26.83 32.66
CA VAL A 33 -18.89 27.84 32.09
C VAL A 33 -20.34 27.38 32.17
N LYS A 34 -21.30 28.32 32.15
CA LYS A 34 -22.74 28.02 32.25
C LYS A 34 -23.45 28.24 30.90
N GLY A 35 -24.63 27.65 30.76
CA GLY A 35 -25.47 27.83 29.57
C GLY A 35 -24.84 27.25 28.30
N GLU A 36 -24.99 27.96 27.19
CA GLU A 36 -24.50 27.54 25.86
C GLU A 36 -22.98 27.36 25.81
N LEU A 37 -22.23 28.14 26.62
CA LEU A 37 -20.77 28.01 26.72
C LEU A 37 -20.34 26.67 27.33
N SER A 38 -21.15 26.11 28.25
CA SER A 38 -20.92 24.76 28.79
C SER A 38 -21.02 23.70 27.71
N GLN A 39 -22.03 23.82 26.83
CA GLN A 39 -22.22 22.89 25.73
C GLN A 39 -21.05 23.02 24.73
N LEU A 40 -20.63 24.25 24.41
CA LEU A 40 -19.47 24.48 23.56
C LEU A 40 -18.18 23.88 24.16
N ALA A 41 -17.95 24.04 25.46
CA ALA A 41 -16.83 23.43 26.17
C ALA A 41 -16.84 21.90 26.08
N GLU A 42 -18.02 21.28 26.24
CA GLU A 42 -18.21 19.84 26.12
C GLU A 42 -17.95 19.35 24.68
N TYR A 43 -18.44 20.06 23.66
CA TYR A 43 -18.18 19.75 22.25
C TYR A 43 -16.70 19.89 21.88
N ILE A 44 -16.02 20.93 22.37
CA ILE A 44 -14.57 21.13 22.16
C ILE A 44 -13.79 20.00 22.83
N ASN A 45 -14.12 19.64 24.08
CA ASN A 45 -13.47 18.52 24.76
C ASN A 45 -13.70 17.19 24.06
N LYS A 46 -14.92 16.93 23.58
CA LYS A 46 -15.24 15.71 22.82
C LYS A 46 -14.44 15.64 21.51
N THR A 47 -14.40 16.73 20.75
CA THR A 47 -13.62 16.85 19.51
C THR A 47 -12.13 16.66 19.79
N ARG A 48 -11.61 17.27 20.86
CA ARG A 48 -10.22 17.12 21.29
C ARG A 48 -9.87 15.66 21.57
N MET A 49 -10.68 14.96 22.36
CA MET A 49 -10.44 13.54 22.70
C MET A 49 -10.49 12.65 21.46
N SER A 50 -11.42 12.90 20.52
CA SER A 50 -11.45 12.18 19.24
C SER A 50 -10.18 12.42 18.43
N LEU A 51 -9.72 13.67 18.34
CA LEU A 51 -8.48 14.03 17.63
C LEU A 51 -7.22 13.44 18.29
N GLN A 52 -7.15 13.43 19.62
CA GLN A 52 -6.07 12.76 20.37
C GLN A 52 -5.96 11.28 20.04
N HIS A 53 -7.10 10.59 19.90
CA HIS A 53 -7.12 9.17 19.58
C HIS A 53 -6.68 8.88 18.13
N LEU A 54 -6.92 9.83 17.22
CA LEU A 54 -6.66 9.68 15.79
C LEU A 54 -5.26 10.14 15.37
N GLU A 55 -4.65 11.09 16.08
CA GLU A 55 -3.32 11.62 15.77
C GLU A 55 -2.28 10.51 15.54
N PRO A 56 -2.18 9.46 16.37
CA PRO A 56 -1.20 8.39 16.16
C PRO A 56 -1.44 7.63 14.86
N SER A 57 -2.70 7.27 14.58
CA SER A 57 -3.12 6.53 13.38
C SER A 57 -2.85 7.33 12.10
N VAL A 58 -3.13 8.64 12.10
CA VAL A 58 -2.88 9.54 10.96
C VAL A 58 -1.38 9.75 10.74
N ARG A 59 -0.63 9.95 11.83
CA ARG A 59 0.82 10.15 11.77
C ARG A 59 1.56 8.91 11.25
N GLU A 60 1.12 7.71 11.64
CA GLU A 60 1.65 6.46 11.14
C GLU A 60 1.34 6.27 9.64
N THR A 61 0.07 6.46 9.26
CA THR A 61 -0.39 6.44 7.86
C THR A 61 0.41 7.39 6.97
N THR A 62 0.66 8.61 7.46
CA THR A 62 1.43 9.65 6.74
C THR A 62 2.88 9.22 6.46
N LYS A 63 3.47 8.38 7.32
CA LYS A 63 4.81 7.81 7.09
C LYS A 63 4.77 6.61 6.15
N ASN A 64 3.73 5.79 6.29
CA ASN A 64 3.61 4.51 5.60
C ASN A 64 3.29 4.69 4.11
N ILE A 65 2.40 5.62 3.73
CA ILE A 65 2.02 5.83 2.31
C ILE A 65 3.23 6.14 1.40
N PRO A 66 4.12 7.11 1.73
CA PRO A 66 5.31 7.36 0.93
C PRO A 66 6.25 6.15 0.86
N MET A 67 6.36 5.37 1.94
CA MET A 67 7.18 4.16 1.97
C MET A 67 6.65 3.08 1.03
N ALA A 68 5.34 2.82 1.02
CA ALA A 68 4.72 1.90 0.06
C ALA A 68 4.94 2.36 -1.38
N SER A 69 4.75 3.66 -1.64
CA SER A 69 4.97 4.25 -2.97
C SER A 69 6.41 4.04 -3.45
N GLN A 70 7.39 4.30 -2.57
CA GLN A 70 8.80 4.08 -2.87
C GLN A 70 9.11 2.59 -3.12
N GLN A 71 8.57 1.70 -2.29
CA GLN A 71 8.76 0.26 -2.47
C GLN A 71 8.15 -0.24 -3.80
N LEU A 72 6.99 0.30 -4.20
CA LEU A 72 6.36 -0.03 -5.47
C LEU A 72 7.22 0.48 -6.64
N SER A 73 7.77 1.69 -6.55
CA SER A 73 8.68 2.23 -7.54
C SER A 73 9.94 1.36 -7.70
N ASP A 74 10.52 0.90 -6.60
CA ASP A 74 11.67 -0.01 -6.63
C ASP A 74 11.34 -1.35 -7.29
N VAL A 75 10.15 -1.89 -7.02
CA VAL A 75 9.66 -3.11 -7.66
C VAL A 75 9.49 -2.90 -9.17
N THR A 76 8.88 -1.80 -9.60
CA THR A 76 8.70 -1.48 -11.01
C THR A 76 10.05 -1.38 -11.73
N ARG A 77 10.99 -0.63 -11.16
CA ARG A 77 12.35 -0.50 -11.72
C ARG A 77 13.07 -1.83 -11.83
N ALA A 78 13.08 -2.64 -10.77
CA ALA A 78 13.72 -3.95 -10.80
C ALA A 78 13.07 -4.89 -11.84
N THR A 79 11.75 -4.78 -12.02
CA THR A 79 11.00 -5.54 -13.03
C THR A 79 11.37 -5.10 -14.45
N GLU A 80 11.51 -3.80 -14.68
CA GLU A 80 11.95 -3.25 -15.96
C GLU A 80 13.38 -3.67 -16.31
N GLU A 81 14.31 -3.56 -15.35
CA GLU A 81 15.71 -3.99 -15.51
C GLU A 81 15.81 -5.49 -15.82
N ALA A 82 15.09 -6.34 -15.06
CA ALA A 82 15.06 -7.78 -15.30
C ALA A 82 14.47 -8.11 -16.69
N THR A 83 13.43 -7.39 -17.10
CA THR A 83 12.79 -7.57 -18.41
C THR A 83 13.74 -7.21 -19.54
N HIS A 84 14.43 -6.06 -19.44
CA HIS A 84 15.48 -5.67 -20.39
C HIS A 84 16.59 -6.72 -20.48
N LYS A 85 17.04 -7.23 -19.34
CA LYS A 85 18.09 -8.26 -19.29
C LYS A 85 17.64 -9.56 -19.96
N VAL A 86 16.41 -10.01 -19.71
CA VAL A 86 15.84 -11.20 -20.38
C VAL A 86 15.72 -10.98 -21.88
N LEU A 87 15.28 -9.80 -22.32
CA LEU A 87 15.18 -9.47 -23.75
C LEU A 87 16.55 -9.53 -24.42
N SER A 88 17.57 -8.88 -23.85
CA SER A 88 18.94 -8.92 -24.40
C SER A 88 19.51 -10.33 -24.45
N LEU A 89 19.34 -11.13 -23.40
CA LEU A 89 19.79 -12.53 -23.41
C LEU A 89 19.05 -13.36 -24.46
N THR A 90 17.78 -13.05 -24.73
CA THR A 90 17.00 -13.73 -25.76
C THR A 90 17.49 -13.35 -27.17
N GLU A 91 17.80 -12.08 -27.42
CA GLU A 91 18.42 -11.62 -28.67
C GLU A 91 19.77 -12.31 -28.89
N GLU A 92 20.63 -12.35 -27.87
CA GLU A 92 21.91 -13.05 -27.92
C GLU A 92 21.78 -14.56 -28.17
N ILE A 93 20.69 -15.18 -27.70
CA ILE A 93 20.40 -16.59 -28.00
C ILE A 93 20.02 -16.75 -29.47
N LEU A 94 19.19 -15.85 -30.03
CA LEU A 94 18.80 -15.91 -31.44
C LEU A 94 20.02 -15.81 -32.36
N ASP A 95 20.97 -14.93 -32.06
CA ASP A 95 22.21 -14.79 -32.82
C ASP A 95 23.09 -16.06 -32.75
N GLU A 96 23.21 -16.68 -31.57
CA GLU A 96 23.93 -17.95 -31.41
C GLU A 96 23.26 -19.08 -32.17
N GLN A 97 21.92 -19.12 -32.20
CA GLN A 97 21.16 -20.11 -32.97
C GLN A 97 21.35 -19.93 -34.48
N GLU A 98 21.43 -18.69 -34.97
CA GLU A 98 21.76 -18.43 -36.38
C GLU A 98 23.18 -18.91 -36.72
N SER A 99 24.16 -18.64 -35.85
CA SER A 99 25.53 -19.13 -36.01
C SER A 99 25.58 -20.67 -36.00
N LEU A 100 24.86 -21.30 -35.08
CA LEU A 100 24.75 -22.76 -34.99
C LEU A 100 24.17 -23.33 -36.29
N GLY A 101 23.15 -22.70 -36.88
CA GLY A 101 22.61 -23.06 -38.19
C GLY A 101 23.66 -23.02 -39.31
N LYS A 102 24.53 -21.99 -39.33
CA LYS A 102 25.64 -21.87 -40.29
C LYS A 102 26.68 -22.97 -40.11
N HIS A 103 27.08 -23.28 -38.87
CA HIS A 103 28.02 -24.37 -38.59
C HIS A 103 27.44 -25.74 -38.96
N LEU A 104 26.15 -25.95 -38.72
CA LEU A 104 25.45 -27.19 -39.08
C LEU A 104 25.34 -27.36 -40.60
N ALA A 105 25.12 -26.27 -41.35
CA ALA A 105 25.17 -26.27 -42.80
C ALA A 105 26.57 -26.59 -43.33
N ALA A 106 27.63 -26.02 -42.72
CA ALA A 106 29.01 -26.31 -43.07
C ALA A 106 29.39 -27.78 -42.80
N ALA A 107 29.00 -28.33 -41.65
CA ALA A 107 29.18 -29.74 -41.31
C ALA A 107 28.49 -30.67 -42.32
N ARG A 108 27.24 -30.36 -42.70
CA ARG A 108 26.51 -31.10 -43.75
C ARG A 108 27.22 -31.04 -45.11
N GLY A 109 27.75 -29.88 -45.48
CA GLY A 109 28.51 -29.69 -46.72
C GLY A 109 29.81 -30.49 -46.76
N ALA A 110 30.57 -30.50 -45.65
CA ALA A 110 31.78 -31.32 -45.53
C ALA A 110 31.46 -32.82 -45.62
N ALA A 111 30.42 -33.27 -44.91
CA ALA A 111 29.96 -34.66 -44.94
C ALA A 111 29.51 -35.11 -46.33
N SER A 112 28.79 -34.27 -47.08
CA SER A 112 28.34 -34.63 -48.45
C SER A 112 29.49 -34.65 -49.47
N ALA A 113 30.53 -33.84 -49.27
CA ALA A 113 31.74 -33.83 -50.09
C ALA A 113 32.71 -34.99 -49.81
N SER A 114 32.38 -35.89 -48.86
CA SER A 114 33.30 -36.93 -48.36
C SER A 114 34.64 -36.35 -47.88
N SER A 115 34.67 -35.08 -47.46
CA SER A 115 35.85 -34.44 -46.91
C SER A 115 35.71 -34.34 -45.38
N SER A 116 36.74 -34.79 -44.66
CA SER A 116 36.75 -34.75 -43.19
C SER A 116 37.29 -33.43 -42.63
N ASP A 117 37.95 -32.62 -43.46
CA ASP A 117 38.76 -31.47 -43.03
C ASP A 117 37.94 -30.35 -42.36
N GLY A 118 36.68 -30.18 -42.78
CA GLY A 118 35.77 -29.17 -42.21
C GLY A 118 34.80 -29.70 -41.16
N LEU A 119 34.76 -31.01 -40.91
CA LEU A 119 33.72 -31.63 -40.09
C LEU A 119 33.98 -31.42 -38.59
N LEU A 120 35.20 -31.73 -38.13
CA LEU A 120 35.60 -31.57 -36.73
C LEU A 120 35.46 -30.11 -36.25
N PRO A 121 36.00 -29.09 -36.96
CA PRO A 121 35.84 -27.70 -36.55
C PRO A 121 34.37 -27.23 -36.51
N ALA A 122 33.54 -27.73 -37.42
CA ALA A 122 32.12 -27.40 -37.45
C ALA A 122 31.36 -28.04 -36.27
N LEU A 123 31.69 -29.28 -35.90
CA LEU A 123 31.14 -29.94 -34.72
C LEU A 123 31.57 -29.26 -33.42
N ASP A 124 32.85 -28.91 -33.27
CA ASP A 124 33.36 -28.17 -32.11
C ASP A 124 32.66 -26.80 -31.97
N ALA A 125 32.40 -26.12 -33.08
CA ALA A 125 31.68 -24.85 -33.08
C ALA A 125 30.20 -25.00 -32.67
N ILE A 126 29.55 -26.11 -33.06
CA ILE A 126 28.17 -26.43 -32.65
C ILE A 126 28.11 -26.71 -31.15
N ASP A 127 29.03 -27.51 -30.62
CA ASP A 127 29.10 -27.80 -29.18
C ASP A 127 29.31 -26.50 -28.39
N ALA A 128 30.26 -25.66 -28.83
CA ALA A 128 30.52 -24.38 -28.18
C ALA A 128 29.31 -23.42 -28.22
N ALA A 129 28.59 -23.33 -29.35
CA ALA A 129 27.38 -22.51 -29.47
C ALA A 129 26.24 -23.04 -28.60
N THR A 130 26.12 -24.37 -28.48
CA THR A 130 25.14 -25.04 -27.62
C THR A 130 25.42 -24.74 -26.15
N ASP A 131 26.68 -24.80 -25.72
CA ASP A 131 27.09 -24.48 -24.35
C ASP A 131 26.85 -23.00 -24.01
N ARG A 132 27.16 -22.07 -24.93
CA ARG A 132 26.85 -20.64 -24.75
C ARG A 132 25.35 -20.39 -24.64
N THR A 133 24.55 -21.02 -25.50
CA THR A 133 23.08 -20.93 -25.43
C THR A 133 22.57 -21.44 -24.09
N LYS A 134 23.06 -22.60 -23.64
CA LYS A 134 22.68 -23.17 -22.34
C LYS A 134 23.04 -22.26 -21.18
N GLY A 135 24.23 -21.64 -21.20
CA GLY A 135 24.64 -20.65 -20.20
C GLY A 135 23.68 -19.46 -20.13
N LYS A 136 23.33 -18.88 -21.27
CA LYS A 136 22.38 -17.75 -21.38
C LYS A 136 20.98 -18.13 -20.89
N LEU A 137 20.50 -19.34 -21.17
CA LEU A 137 19.22 -19.85 -20.66
C LEU A 137 19.21 -19.99 -19.12
N ILE A 138 20.32 -20.45 -18.53
CA ILE A 138 20.47 -20.50 -17.07
C ILE A 138 20.48 -19.08 -16.48
N GLU A 139 21.11 -18.12 -17.14
CA GLU A 139 21.10 -16.71 -16.73
C GLU A 139 19.70 -16.11 -16.79
N ILE A 140 18.91 -16.39 -17.85
CA ILE A 140 17.50 -16.00 -17.93
C ILE A 140 16.71 -16.60 -16.76
N MET A 141 16.85 -17.91 -16.52
CA MET A 141 16.16 -18.59 -15.41
C MET A 141 16.51 -17.97 -14.05
N THR A 142 17.78 -17.59 -13.86
CA THR A 142 18.25 -16.91 -12.65
C THR A 142 17.64 -15.51 -12.52
N ASN A 143 17.58 -14.74 -13.60
CA ASN A 143 16.94 -13.42 -13.60
C ASN A 143 15.43 -13.50 -13.34
N LEU A 144 14.76 -14.52 -13.87
CA LEU A 144 13.33 -14.76 -13.63
C LEU A 144 13.03 -15.26 -12.21
N SER A 145 14.02 -15.88 -11.53
CA SER A 145 13.85 -16.31 -10.13
C SER A 145 13.62 -15.15 -9.13
N PHE A 146 13.84 -13.90 -9.54
CA PHE A 146 13.47 -12.70 -8.78
C PHE A 146 11.96 -12.50 -8.59
N GLN A 147 11.12 -13.25 -9.31
CA GLN A 147 9.67 -13.19 -9.19
C GLN A 147 9.17 -13.43 -7.75
N ASP A 148 9.85 -14.28 -6.97
CA ASP A 148 9.47 -14.53 -5.56
C ASP A 148 9.68 -13.29 -4.68
N LEU A 149 10.81 -12.59 -4.84
CA LEU A 149 11.12 -11.39 -4.07
C LEU A 149 10.19 -10.23 -4.43
N THR A 150 9.86 -10.07 -5.71
CA THR A 150 8.87 -9.09 -6.18
C THR A 150 7.49 -9.39 -5.61
N GLY A 151 7.05 -10.65 -5.63
CA GLY A 151 5.79 -11.08 -5.04
C GLY A 151 5.70 -10.78 -3.54
N GLN A 152 6.78 -11.02 -2.78
CA GLN A 152 6.84 -10.69 -1.36
C GLN A 152 6.79 -9.17 -1.09
N LYS A 153 7.49 -8.37 -1.90
CA LYS A 153 7.44 -6.89 -1.80
C LYS A 153 6.05 -6.35 -2.11
N ILE A 154 5.39 -6.85 -3.16
CA ILE A 154 4.00 -6.46 -3.49
C ILE A 154 3.06 -6.84 -2.36
N LYS A 155 3.16 -8.05 -1.78
CA LYS A 155 2.33 -8.44 -0.63
C LYS A 155 2.47 -7.49 0.55
N LYS A 156 3.68 -7.02 0.86
CA LYS A 156 3.92 -6.03 1.92
C LYS A 156 3.29 -4.68 1.61
N ILE A 157 3.40 -4.21 0.36
CA ILE A 157 2.78 -2.96 -0.09
C ILE A 157 1.25 -3.06 0.02
N VAL A 158 0.66 -4.17 -0.44
CA VAL A 158 -0.78 -4.42 -0.34
C VAL A 158 -1.23 -4.40 1.12
N ALA A 159 -0.53 -5.10 2.01
CA ALA A 159 -0.85 -5.10 3.45
C ALA A 159 -0.80 -3.69 4.05
N LEU A 160 0.18 -2.88 3.66
CA LEU A 160 0.33 -1.51 4.14
C LEU A 160 -0.76 -0.58 3.59
N VAL A 161 -1.17 -0.74 2.33
CA VAL A 161 -2.32 -0.01 1.77
C VAL A 161 -3.62 -0.39 2.50
N GLN A 162 -3.82 -1.68 2.81
CA GLN A 162 -4.98 -2.15 3.58
C GLN A 162 -5.00 -1.57 5.00
N GLU A 163 -3.83 -1.46 5.65
CA GLU A 163 -3.71 -0.82 6.96
C GLU A 163 -4.10 0.66 6.92
N VAL A 164 -3.58 1.40 5.93
CA VAL A 164 -3.94 2.80 5.70
C VAL A 164 -5.45 2.97 5.47
N GLU A 165 -6.05 2.09 4.66
CA GLU A 165 -7.48 2.13 4.39
C GLU A 165 -8.30 1.87 5.65
N ALA A 166 -7.92 0.89 6.47
CA ALA A 166 -8.56 0.64 7.76
C ALA A 166 -8.48 1.85 8.70
N LYS A 167 -7.34 2.55 8.71
CA LYS A 167 -7.16 3.79 9.51
C LYS A 167 -7.98 4.96 8.99
N ILE A 168 -8.14 5.10 7.68
CA ILE A 168 -9.03 6.11 7.10
C ILE A 168 -10.50 5.80 7.42
N LEU A 169 -10.91 4.53 7.37
CA LEU A 169 -12.25 4.11 7.78
C LEU A 169 -12.51 4.37 9.27
N GLU A 170 -11.55 4.06 10.14
CA GLU A 170 -11.60 4.39 11.58
C GLU A 170 -11.75 5.91 11.79
N LEU A 171 -11.05 6.72 10.99
CA LEU A 171 -11.16 8.17 11.02
C LEU A 171 -12.52 8.66 10.52
N ILE A 172 -13.05 8.09 9.43
CA ILE A 172 -14.38 8.41 8.92
C ILE A 172 -15.48 7.99 9.91
N LEU A 173 -15.31 6.90 10.67
CA LEU A 173 -16.30 6.44 11.65
C LEU A 173 -16.24 7.20 12.97
N SER A 174 -15.05 7.60 13.41
CA SER A 174 -14.87 8.43 14.61
C SER A 174 -15.36 9.87 14.40
N PHE A 175 -15.23 10.40 13.17
CA PHE A 175 -15.85 11.67 12.75
C PHE A 175 -17.27 11.50 12.19
N GLY A 176 -17.65 10.26 11.83
CA GLY A 176 -18.89 9.85 11.20
C GLY A 176 -20.10 10.14 12.07
N LEU A 177 -20.64 11.31 11.83
CA LEU A 177 -21.73 11.98 12.50
C LEU A 177 -22.98 11.10 12.69
N ARG A 178 -23.44 11.04 13.95
CA ARG A 178 -24.68 11.72 14.34
C ARG A 178 -24.48 12.54 15.61
N PRO A 179 -24.37 13.88 15.51
CA PRO A 179 -24.82 14.79 16.54
C PRO A 179 -26.32 14.98 16.32
N GLY A 180 -27.12 14.19 17.02
CA GLY A 180 -28.57 14.25 16.91
C GLY A 180 -29.19 13.18 17.79
N GLU A 181 -29.52 13.59 19.02
CA GLU A 181 -30.30 12.89 20.04
C GLU A 181 -29.65 11.63 20.63
N HIS A 182 -29.26 11.75 21.92
CA HIS A 182 -28.92 10.66 22.84
C HIS A 182 -28.49 9.33 22.18
N ALA A 183 -27.27 9.28 21.63
CA ALA A 183 -26.67 7.99 21.28
C ALA A 183 -26.44 7.22 22.59
N ASP A 184 -27.36 6.31 22.90
CA ASP A 184 -27.29 5.39 24.03
C ASP A 184 -25.98 4.59 23.97
N ASP A 185 -25.47 4.10 25.10
CA ASP A 185 -24.20 3.33 25.14
C ASP A 185 -24.25 2.10 24.20
N ALA A 186 -25.45 1.58 23.92
CA ALA A 186 -25.72 0.53 22.95
C ALA A 186 -25.36 0.89 21.50
N ASP A 187 -25.60 2.12 21.05
CA ASP A 187 -25.23 2.57 19.70
C ASP A 187 -23.71 2.78 19.58
N ARG A 188 -23.06 3.14 20.68
CA ARG A 188 -21.60 3.25 20.74
C ARG A 188 -20.94 1.87 20.69
N GLN A 189 -21.50 0.89 21.41
CA GLN A 189 -21.03 -0.49 21.40
C GLN A 189 -21.24 -1.15 20.02
N LYS A 190 -22.38 -0.92 19.37
CA LYS A 190 -22.62 -1.37 17.98
C LYS A 190 -21.60 -0.80 17.00
N ARG A 191 -21.20 0.46 17.13
CA ARG A 191 -20.16 1.06 16.28
C ARG A 191 -18.80 0.40 16.51
N VAL A 192 -18.42 0.12 17.75
CA VAL A 192 -17.17 -0.58 18.08
C VAL A 192 -17.19 -2.04 17.57
N GLU A 193 -18.33 -2.74 17.69
CA GLU A 193 -18.50 -4.07 17.10
C GLU A 193 -18.44 -4.03 15.58
N MET A 194 -19.02 -3.02 14.94
CA MET A 194 -18.99 -2.86 13.48
C MET A 194 -17.59 -2.50 12.97
N ILE A 195 -16.81 -1.71 13.75
CA ILE A 195 -15.38 -1.46 13.52
C ILE A 195 -14.60 -2.78 13.62
N GLY A 196 -14.85 -3.59 14.65
CA GLY A 196 -14.21 -4.89 14.83
C GLY A 196 -14.56 -5.90 13.73
N GLN A 197 -15.84 -5.96 13.32
CA GLN A 197 -16.30 -6.83 12.24
C GLN A 197 -15.76 -6.40 10.88
N LEU A 198 -15.65 -5.09 10.63
CA LEU A 198 -14.96 -4.59 9.44
C LEU A 198 -13.50 -5.00 9.46
N HIS A 199 -12.78 -4.74 10.56
CA HIS A 199 -11.38 -5.11 10.70
C HIS A 199 -11.15 -6.61 10.46
N ASP A 200 -12.01 -7.47 11.02
CA ASP A 200 -11.96 -8.92 10.85
C ASP A 200 -12.34 -9.39 9.44
N ALA A 201 -13.33 -8.78 8.80
CA ALA A 201 -13.70 -9.07 7.41
C ALA A 201 -12.60 -8.61 6.44
N TYR A 202 -11.94 -7.49 6.75
CA TYR A 202 -10.83 -6.91 5.98
C TYR A 202 -9.59 -7.80 6.03
N LEU A 203 -9.20 -8.26 7.23
CA LEU A 203 -8.07 -9.19 7.42
C LEU A 203 -8.29 -10.55 6.73
N LYS A 204 -9.55 -10.95 6.52
CA LYS A 204 -9.92 -12.17 5.80
C LYS A 204 -10.06 -11.97 4.29
N SER A 205 -9.84 -10.75 3.79
CA SER A 205 -9.96 -10.38 2.37
C SER A 205 -11.35 -10.65 1.76
N GLU A 206 -12.38 -10.79 2.60
CA GLU A 206 -13.79 -10.97 2.23
C GLU A 206 -14.56 -9.68 2.54
N ILE A 207 -14.29 -8.62 1.80
CA ILE A 207 -15.08 -7.39 1.93
C ILE A 207 -16.33 -7.59 1.08
N LYS A 208 -17.46 -7.87 1.74
CA LYS A 208 -18.76 -7.78 1.09
C LYS A 208 -19.10 -6.31 0.92
N GLN A 209 -19.29 -5.90 -0.34
CA GLN A 209 -19.65 -4.53 -0.72
C GLN A 209 -20.92 -4.05 0.02
N ASP A 210 -21.84 -4.97 0.30
CA ASP A 210 -23.03 -4.74 1.11
C ASP A 210 -22.71 -4.21 2.53
N LEU A 211 -21.63 -4.68 3.16
CA LEU A 211 -21.21 -4.24 4.49
C LEU A 211 -20.63 -2.82 4.45
N VAL A 212 -19.91 -2.48 3.38
CA VAL A 212 -19.42 -1.11 3.16
C VAL A 212 -20.60 -0.17 2.95
N ASP A 213 -21.59 -0.56 2.14
CA ASP A 213 -22.79 0.23 1.88
C ASP A 213 -23.67 0.43 3.12
N ASP A 214 -23.83 -0.60 3.95
CA ASP A 214 -24.57 -0.51 5.21
C ASP A 214 -23.89 0.44 6.20
N ILE A 215 -22.56 0.47 6.19
CA ILE A 215 -21.77 1.34 7.04
C ILE A 215 -21.78 2.78 6.53
N LEU A 216 -21.66 3.00 5.22
CA LEU A 216 -21.81 4.32 4.61
C LEU A 216 -23.22 4.88 4.84
N LYS A 217 -24.26 4.03 4.79
CA LYS A 217 -25.62 4.40 5.19
C LYS A 217 -25.71 4.74 6.67
N SER A 218 -25.09 3.94 7.54
CA SER A 218 -25.09 4.19 8.99
C SER A 218 -24.35 5.49 9.36
N ALA A 219 -23.33 5.86 8.58
CA ALA A 219 -22.55 7.10 8.69
C ALA A 219 -23.19 8.29 7.96
N GLY A 220 -24.30 8.10 7.24
CA GLY A 220 -25.03 9.17 6.55
C GLY A 220 -24.41 9.66 5.24
N ILE A 221 -23.46 8.93 4.64
CA ILE A 221 -22.74 9.31 3.40
C ILE A 221 -23.27 8.52 2.18
N GLY A 222 -24.57 8.23 2.15
CA GLY A 222 -25.23 7.60 1.01
C GLY A 222 -25.68 8.63 -0.02
N ALA A 223 -25.16 8.57 -1.25
CA ALA A 223 -25.73 9.30 -2.38
C ALA A 223 -27.21 8.92 -2.56
N SER A 224 -28.07 9.93 -2.79
CA SER A 224 -29.39 9.71 -3.39
C SER A 224 -29.27 9.19 -4.81
#